data_AF-A0A564YX15-F1
#
_entry.id   AF-A0A564YX15-F1
#
_cell.length_a   1.000
_cell.length_b   1.000
_cell.length_c   1.000
_cell.angle_alpha   90.00
_cell.angle_beta   90.00
_cell.angle_gamma   90.00
#
_symmetry.space_group_name_H-M   'P 1'
#
loop_
_entity.id
_entity.type
_entity.pdbx_description
1 polymer ?
#
loop_
_entity_poly.entity_id
_entity_poly.type
_entity_poly.pdbx_seq_one_letter_code
_entity_poly.pdbx_strand_id
1 'polypeptide(L)'
;EKKLEQLGEIANAKFRVFISAEPALTPEAHIIPQGILENAIKITNEPPTGMKANLHKALDNFSQETLERCSKEAEFKPILFALCYFHAVVSERRKFGSQGWNRIYPFNTGDLRICLDVLYNYLEVSSKVPWEDLRY
;
A
#
# COMPACT_ATOMS: atom_id res chain seq x y z
N GLU A 1 4.62 27.89 11.38
CA GLU A 1 5.97 28.22 11.86
C GLU A 1 5.91 29.15 13.06
N LYS A 2 5.70 30.46 12.90
CA LYS A 2 5.65 31.42 14.02
C LYS A 2 4.77 31.01 15.21
N LYS A 3 3.59 30.43 14.96
CA LYS A 3 2.72 29.91 16.04
C LYS A 3 3.32 28.69 16.75
N LEU A 4 3.98 27.79 16.02
CA LEU A 4 4.63 26.61 16.60
C LEU A 4 5.84 27.01 17.44
N GLU A 5 6.61 28.01 17.00
CA GLU A 5 7.72 28.58 17.77
C GLU A 5 7.21 29.21 19.07
N GLN A 6 6.21 30.09 18.99
CA GLN A 6 5.61 30.73 20.16
C GLN A 6 5.05 29.72 21.16
N LEU A 7 4.35 28.68 20.68
CA LEU A 7 3.76 27.66 21.53
C LEU A 7 4.80 26.65 22.04
N GLY A 8 5.95 26.50 21.37
CA GLY A 8 7.00 25.56 21.76
C GLY A 8 7.56 25.81 23.16
N GLU A 9 7.60 27.08 23.60
CA GLU A 9 8.13 27.47 24.91
C GLU A 9 7.11 27.35 26.05
N ILE A 10 5.81 27.54 25.74
CA ILE A 10 4.73 27.59 26.73
C ILE A 10 3.85 26.35 26.76
N ALA A 11 4.02 25.44 25.80
CA ALA A 11 3.22 24.22 25.73
C ALA A 11 3.51 23.28 26.90
N ASN A 12 2.50 22.46 27.22
CA ASN A 12 2.64 21.38 28.19
C ASN A 12 3.73 20.38 27.73
N ALA A 13 4.55 19.87 28.65
CA ALA A 13 5.61 18.90 28.33
C ALA A 13 5.12 17.61 27.62
N LYS A 14 3.84 17.25 27.76
CA LYS A 14 3.20 16.11 27.08
C LYS A 14 2.57 16.46 25.73
N PHE A 15 2.51 17.73 25.36
CA PHE A 15 1.94 18.16 24.08
C PHE A 15 2.80 17.68 22.91
N ARG A 16 2.17 17.18 21.86
CA ARG A 16 2.83 16.70 20.63
C ARG A 16 2.06 17.22 19.43
N VAL A 17 2.78 17.63 18.39
CA VAL A 17 2.22 18.01 17.09
C VAL A 17 2.75 17.05 16.04
N PHE A 18 1.85 16.51 15.24
CA PHE A 18 2.18 15.66 14.10
C PHE A 18 1.75 16.36 12.82
N ILE A 19 2.65 16.42 11.85
CA ILE A 19 2.41 17.00 10.53
C ILE A 19 2.72 15.92 9.50
N SER A 20 1.78 15.65 8.60
CA SER A 20 1.96 14.74 7.47
C SER A 20 1.89 15.53 6.17
N ALA A 21 2.84 15.32 5.28
CA ALA A 21 2.87 15.91 3.95
C ALA A 21 3.54 14.95 2.97
N GLU A 22 3.10 14.98 1.72
CA GLU A 22 3.81 14.30 0.63
C GLU A 22 5.11 15.05 0.32
N PRO A 23 6.19 14.33 -0.06
CA PRO A 23 7.43 14.98 -0.47
C PRO A 23 7.20 15.83 -1.73
N ALA A 24 7.79 17.02 -1.76
CA ALA A 24 7.74 17.87 -2.94
C ALA A 24 8.48 17.21 -4.10
N LEU A 25 7.88 17.25 -5.31
CA LEU A 25 8.49 16.69 -6.53
C LEU A 25 9.75 17.44 -6.95
N THR A 26 9.82 18.74 -6.64
CA THR A 26 10.98 19.60 -6.87
C THR A 26 11.20 20.53 -5.67
N PRO A 27 12.42 21.06 -5.48
CA PRO A 27 12.69 22.02 -4.40
C PRO A 27 11.80 23.28 -4.46
N GLU A 28 11.40 23.72 -5.65
CA GLU A 28 10.58 24.93 -5.85
C GLU A 28 9.11 24.69 -5.47
N ALA A 29 8.65 23.45 -5.53
CA ALA A 29 7.31 23.06 -5.12
C ALA A 29 7.18 22.80 -3.61
N HIS A 30 8.25 23.05 -2.83
CA HIS A 30 8.28 22.76 -1.40
C HIS A 30 7.40 23.71 -0.59
N ILE A 31 6.30 23.18 -0.03
CA ILE A 31 5.31 23.98 0.71
C ILE A 31 5.59 24.09 2.21
N ILE A 32 6.44 23.22 2.77
CA ILE A 32 6.72 23.22 4.21
C ILE A 32 7.80 24.27 4.51
N PRO A 33 7.54 25.22 5.44
CA PRO A 33 8.53 26.21 5.86
C PRO A 33 9.81 25.58 6.41
N GLN A 34 10.95 26.20 6.11
CA GLN A 34 12.27 25.73 6.50
C GLN A 34 12.41 25.55 8.03
N GLY A 35 11.96 26.51 8.85
CA GLY A 35 12.11 26.42 10.30
C GLY A 35 11.28 25.31 10.92
N ILE A 36 10.17 24.89 10.29
CA ILE A 36 9.45 23.67 10.70
C ILE A 36 10.31 22.43 10.43
N LEU A 37 10.96 22.35 9.27
CA LEU A 37 11.82 21.22 8.94
C LEU A 37 13.07 21.17 9.83
N GLU A 38 13.67 22.31 10.14
CA GLU A 38 14.87 22.35 11.00
C GLU A 38 14.57 21.93 12.44
N ASN A 39 13.38 22.26 12.95
CA ASN A 39 12.99 22.03 14.34
C ASN A 39 12.06 20.81 14.55
N ALA A 40 11.91 19.94 13.56
CA ALA A 40 11.07 18.74 13.65
C ALA A 40 11.85 17.43 13.50
N ILE A 41 11.35 16.37 14.14
CA ILE A 41 11.76 14.99 13.84
C ILE A 41 11.12 14.58 12.52
N LYS A 42 11.96 14.24 11.53
CA LYS A 42 11.51 13.82 10.19
C LYS A 42 11.42 12.31 10.15
N ILE A 43 10.26 11.80 9.76
CA ILE A 43 10.01 10.37 9.56
C ILE A 43 9.50 10.21 8.13
N THR A 44 10.21 9.41 7.32
CA THR A 44 9.76 9.02 5.99
C THR A 44 9.15 7.63 6.05
N ASN A 45 8.01 7.46 5.39
CA ASN A 45 7.39 6.15 5.20
C ASN A 45 7.53 5.76 3.73
N GLU A 46 8.63 5.10 3.41
CA GLU A 46 8.89 4.62 2.05
C GLU A 46 8.28 3.23 1.84
N PRO A 47 7.73 2.94 0.65
CA PRO A 47 7.27 1.60 0.35
C PRO A 47 8.42 0.60 0.44
N PRO A 48 8.17 -0.64 0.92
CA PRO A 48 9.21 -1.66 0.96
C PRO A 48 9.82 -1.87 -0.43
N THR A 49 11.09 -2.23 -0.44
CA THR A 49 11.82 -2.46 -1.68
C THR A 49 12.14 -3.94 -1.86
N GLY A 50 11.83 -4.45 -3.04
CA GLY A 50 12.12 -5.83 -3.43
C GLY A 50 10.90 -6.73 -3.38
N MET A 51 10.92 -7.74 -4.26
CA MET A 51 9.81 -8.67 -4.44
C MET A 51 9.34 -9.34 -3.15
N LYS A 52 10.29 -9.81 -2.32
CA LYS A 52 9.97 -10.51 -1.07
C LYS A 52 9.22 -9.61 -0.08
N ALA A 53 9.72 -8.38 0.12
CA ALA A 53 9.11 -7.44 1.06
C ALA A 53 7.73 -6.98 0.59
N ASN A 54 7.55 -6.75 -0.71
CA ASN A 54 6.24 -6.43 -1.27
C ASN A 54 5.24 -7.60 -1.17
N LEU A 55 5.70 -8.84 -1.38
CA LEU A 55 4.85 -10.01 -1.24
C LEU A 55 4.38 -10.18 0.21
N HIS A 56 5.27 -10.03 1.19
CA HIS A 56 4.88 -10.02 2.61
C HIS A 56 3.88 -8.91 2.90
N LYS A 57 4.17 -7.67 2.48
CA LYS A 57 3.24 -6.54 2.67
C LYS A 57 1.87 -6.78 2.01
N ALA A 58 1.81 -7.48 0.88
CA ALA A 58 0.55 -7.84 0.24
C ALA A 58 -0.22 -8.86 1.08
N LEU A 59 0.45 -9.92 1.53
CA LEU A 59 -0.14 -10.97 2.37
C LEU A 59 -0.60 -10.46 3.74
N ASP A 60 0.11 -9.49 4.34
CA ASP A 60 -0.24 -8.87 5.63
C ASP A 60 -1.58 -8.13 5.60
N ASN A 61 -2.19 -7.93 4.42
CA ASN A 61 -3.55 -7.37 4.31
C ASN A 61 -4.65 -8.38 4.65
N PHE A 62 -4.32 -9.65 4.81
CA PHE A 62 -5.29 -10.74 4.94
C PHE A 62 -5.06 -11.51 6.25
N SER A 63 -6.12 -11.62 7.05
CA SER A 63 -6.11 -12.36 8.30
C SER A 63 -6.27 -13.86 8.06
N GLN A 64 -6.01 -14.68 9.09
CA GLN A 64 -6.31 -16.11 9.04
C GLN A 64 -7.78 -16.38 8.70
N GLU A 65 -8.70 -15.60 9.28
CA GLU A 65 -10.14 -15.66 8.97
C GLU A 65 -10.42 -15.43 7.48
N THR A 66 -9.66 -14.53 6.84
CA THR A 66 -9.78 -14.30 5.39
C THR A 66 -9.37 -15.54 4.60
N LEU A 67 -8.30 -16.22 5.03
CA LEU A 67 -7.80 -17.43 4.37
C LEU A 67 -8.75 -18.62 4.50
N GLU A 68 -9.58 -18.64 5.55
CA GLU A 68 -10.55 -19.70 5.88
C GLU A 68 -11.98 -19.33 5.45
N ARG A 69 -12.17 -18.16 4.84
CA ARG A 69 -13.49 -17.66 4.45
C ARG A 69 -14.15 -18.50 3.36
N CYS A 70 -13.37 -19.08 2.45
CA CYS A 70 -13.88 -19.79 1.28
C CYS A 70 -14.05 -21.29 1.56
N SER A 71 -15.18 -21.86 1.15
CA SER A 71 -15.47 -23.29 1.26
C SER A 71 -14.48 -24.17 0.47
N LYS A 72 -13.79 -23.58 -0.52
CA LYS A 72 -12.80 -24.22 -1.41
C LYS A 72 -11.39 -23.73 -1.12
N GLU A 73 -10.94 -23.97 0.11
CA GLU A 73 -9.65 -23.47 0.58
C GLU A 73 -8.45 -23.94 -0.26
N ALA A 74 -8.53 -25.17 -0.79
CA ALA A 74 -7.45 -25.79 -1.57
C ALA A 74 -7.17 -25.03 -2.87
N GLU A 75 -8.19 -24.42 -3.47
CA GLU A 75 -8.09 -23.57 -4.64
C GLU A 75 -7.89 -22.10 -4.26
N PHE A 76 -8.61 -21.63 -3.23
CA PHE A 76 -8.61 -20.23 -2.84
C PHE A 76 -7.24 -19.74 -2.36
N LYS A 77 -6.59 -20.48 -1.45
CA LYS A 77 -5.31 -20.05 -0.83
C LYS A 77 -4.18 -19.91 -1.87
N PRO A 78 -3.96 -20.87 -2.79
CA PRO A 78 -2.96 -20.71 -3.85
C PRO A 78 -3.25 -19.54 -4.81
N ILE A 79 -4.52 -19.33 -5.19
CA ILE A 79 -4.88 -18.24 -6.10
C ILE A 79 -4.71 -16.88 -5.41
N LEU A 80 -5.11 -16.75 -4.13
CA LEU A 80 -4.85 -15.56 -3.33
C LEU A 80 -3.35 -15.26 -3.22
N PHE A 81 -2.52 -16.27 -3.00
CA PHE A 81 -1.07 -16.09 -3.01
C PHE A 81 -0.57 -15.58 -4.37
N ALA A 82 -1.08 -16.15 -5.48
CA ALA A 82 -0.75 -15.69 -6.82
C ALA A 82 -1.18 -14.23 -7.07
N LEU A 83 -2.35 -13.81 -6.56
CA LEU A 83 -2.80 -12.41 -6.60
C LEU A 83 -1.87 -11.49 -5.80
N CYS A 84 -1.46 -11.89 -4.60
CA CYS A 84 -0.49 -11.13 -3.78
C CYS A 84 0.87 -11.01 -4.49
N TYR A 85 1.33 -12.10 -5.10
CA TYR A 85 2.55 -12.10 -5.89
C TYR A 85 2.45 -11.17 -7.09
N PHE A 86 1.34 -11.22 -7.83
CA PHE A 86 1.08 -10.30 -8.94
C PHE A 86 1.08 -8.84 -8.47
N HIS A 87 0.41 -8.53 -7.36
CA HIS A 87 0.43 -7.20 -6.75
C HIS A 87 1.86 -6.74 -6.40
N ALA A 88 2.68 -7.63 -5.86
CA ALA A 88 4.08 -7.35 -5.57
C ALA A 88 4.91 -7.08 -6.83
N VAL A 89 4.69 -7.86 -7.90
CA VAL A 89 5.35 -7.66 -9.21
C VAL A 89 4.96 -6.31 -9.80
N VAL A 90 3.67 -5.99 -9.85
CA VAL A 90 3.16 -4.72 -10.39
C VAL A 90 3.77 -3.54 -9.65
N SER A 91 3.84 -3.64 -8.32
CA SER A 91 4.46 -2.63 -7.44
C SER A 91 5.95 -2.46 -7.71
N GLU A 92 6.74 -3.55 -7.79
CA GLU A 92 8.18 -3.47 -8.08
C GLU A 92 8.47 -2.96 -9.50
N ARG A 93 7.64 -3.32 -10.48
CA ARG A 93 7.81 -2.88 -11.88
C ARG A 93 7.75 -1.36 -12.03
N ARG A 94 7.11 -0.62 -11.11
CA ARG A 94 7.06 0.85 -11.12
C ARG A 94 8.45 1.50 -11.06
N LYS A 95 9.46 0.80 -10.51
CA LYS A 95 10.84 1.30 -10.39
C LYS A 95 11.58 1.37 -11.71
N PHE A 96 11.11 0.66 -12.74
CA PHE A 96 11.79 0.54 -14.03
C PHE A 96 11.31 1.58 -15.06
N GLY A 97 10.60 2.63 -14.61
CA GLY A 97 10.10 3.69 -15.49
C GLY A 97 9.34 3.14 -16.69
N SER A 98 9.71 3.60 -17.90
CA SER A 98 9.10 3.19 -19.17
C SER A 98 9.32 1.71 -19.51
N GLN A 99 10.39 1.07 -19.02
CA GLN A 99 10.61 -0.38 -19.21
C GLN A 99 9.67 -1.22 -18.33
N GLY A 100 9.25 -0.66 -17.20
CA GLY A 100 8.26 -1.25 -16.32
C GLY A 100 6.83 -1.06 -16.86
N TRP A 101 6.49 0.19 -17.20
CA TRP A 101 5.15 0.63 -17.57
C TRP A 101 5.20 1.80 -18.56
N ASN A 102 4.42 1.72 -19.64
CA ASN A 102 4.20 2.87 -20.54
C ASN A 102 3.39 3.97 -19.86
N ARG A 103 2.41 3.58 -19.02
CA ARG A 103 1.67 4.44 -18.10
C ARG A 103 1.49 3.71 -16.78
N ILE A 104 1.75 4.39 -15.67
CA ILE A 104 1.63 3.82 -14.34
C ILE A 104 0.16 3.72 -13.99
N TYR A 105 -0.33 2.50 -13.77
CA TYR A 105 -1.59 2.28 -13.08
C TYR A 105 -1.33 2.21 -11.57
N PRO A 106 -2.02 2.99 -10.72
CA PRO A 106 -1.77 3.03 -9.29
C PRO A 106 -2.47 1.86 -8.57
N PHE A 107 -2.11 0.62 -8.91
CA PHE A 107 -2.65 -0.58 -8.26
C PHE A 107 -2.35 -0.53 -6.76
N ASN A 108 -3.40 -0.39 -5.96
CA ASN A 108 -3.31 -0.17 -4.53
C ASN A 108 -3.92 -1.34 -3.76
N THR A 109 -3.87 -1.26 -2.42
CA THR A 109 -4.40 -2.30 -1.54
C THR A 109 -5.92 -2.48 -1.68
N GLY A 110 -6.66 -1.41 -1.99
CA GLY A 110 -8.09 -1.48 -2.25
C GLY A 110 -8.40 -2.35 -3.46
N ASP A 111 -7.68 -2.16 -4.57
CA ASP A 111 -7.84 -2.99 -5.76
C ASP A 111 -7.53 -4.47 -5.46
N LEU A 112 -6.46 -4.74 -4.70
CA LEU A 112 -6.11 -6.10 -4.26
C LEU A 112 -7.23 -6.74 -3.41
N ARG A 113 -7.88 -5.99 -2.52
CA ARG A 113 -9.03 -6.48 -1.73
C ARG A 113 -10.24 -6.76 -2.62
N ILE A 114 -10.50 -5.93 -3.62
CA ILE A 114 -11.59 -6.16 -4.58
C ILE A 114 -11.30 -7.44 -5.39
N CYS A 115 -10.06 -7.66 -5.85
CA CYS A 115 -9.68 -8.91 -6.52
C CYS A 115 -9.94 -10.14 -5.64
N LEU A 116 -9.73 -10.03 -4.32
CA LEU A 116 -10.05 -11.09 -3.39
C LEU A 116 -11.56 -11.35 -3.28
N ASP A 117 -12.38 -10.30 -3.15
CA ASP A 117 -13.83 -10.47 -3.06
C ASP A 117 -14.40 -11.06 -4.35
N VAL A 118 -13.87 -10.65 -5.51
CA VAL A 118 -14.19 -11.25 -6.81
C VAL A 118 -13.82 -12.74 -6.82
N LEU A 119 -12.58 -13.08 -6.46
CA LEU A 119 -12.13 -14.47 -6.36
C LEU A 119 -13.05 -15.31 -5.47
N TYR A 120 -13.35 -14.81 -4.27
CA TYR A 120 -14.25 -15.47 -3.33
C TYR A 120 -15.62 -15.74 -3.96
N ASN A 121 -16.25 -14.71 -4.54
CA ASN A 121 -17.56 -14.85 -5.16
C ASN A 121 -17.54 -15.91 -6.27
N TYR A 122 -16.58 -15.85 -7.19
CA TYR A 122 -16.47 -16.81 -8.29
C TYR A 122 -16.28 -18.25 -7.82
N LEU A 123 -15.47 -18.46 -6.77
CA LEU A 123 -15.25 -19.78 -6.23
C LEU A 123 -16.48 -20.32 -5.47
N GLU A 124 -17.24 -19.48 -4.76
CA GLU A 124 -18.43 -19.95 -4.04
C GLU A 124 -19.59 -20.37 -4.96
N VAL A 125 -19.84 -19.63 -6.06
CA VAL A 125 -20.96 -19.97 -6.96
C VAL A 125 -20.62 -21.04 -8.00
N SER A 126 -19.36 -21.20 -8.39
CA SER A 126 -18.98 -22.14 -9.44
C SER A 126 -18.82 -23.55 -8.89
N SER A 127 -18.89 -24.62 -9.68
CA SER A 127 -18.51 -25.98 -9.21
C SER A 127 -17.03 -26.27 -9.42
N LYS A 128 -16.42 -25.63 -10.42
CA LYS A 128 -14.99 -25.68 -10.76
C LYS A 128 -14.43 -24.26 -10.78
N VAL A 129 -13.11 -24.12 -10.74
CA VAL A 129 -12.46 -22.80 -10.85
C VAL A 129 -12.74 -22.19 -12.23
N PRO A 130 -13.38 -21.01 -12.31
CA PRO A 130 -13.72 -20.36 -13.58
C PRO A 130 -12.53 -19.55 -14.10
N TRP A 131 -11.52 -20.23 -14.63
CA TRP A 131 -10.25 -19.61 -15.02
C TRP A 131 -10.34 -18.53 -16.11
N GLU A 132 -11.31 -18.64 -17.01
CA GLU A 132 -11.50 -17.62 -18.06
C GLU A 132 -12.05 -16.33 -17.45
N ASP A 133 -13.02 -16.44 -16.54
CA ASP A 133 -13.57 -15.27 -15.85
C ASP A 133 -12.57 -14.63 -14.89
N LEU A 134 -11.78 -15.44 -14.16
CA LEU A 134 -10.74 -14.93 -13.26
C LEU A 134 -9.57 -14.25 -13.99
N ARG A 135 -9.38 -14.55 -15.27
CA ARG A 135 -8.33 -13.93 -16.09
C ARG A 135 -8.76 -12.57 -16.66
N TYR A 136 -10.07 -12.37 -16.82
CA TYR A 136 -10.67 -11.19 -17.43
C TYR A 136 -10.80 -10.06 -16.42
#